data_AF-A0A292Q3C4-F1
#
_entry.id   AF-A0A292Q3C4-F1
#
_cell.length_a   1.000
_cell.length_b   1.000
_cell.length_c   1.000
_cell.angle_alpha   90.00
_cell.angle_beta   90.00
_cell.angle_gamma   90.00
#
_symmetry.space_group_name_H-M   'P 1'
#
loop_
_entity.id
_entity.type
_entity.pdbx_description
1 polymer ?
#
loop_
_entity_poly.entity_id
_entity_poly.type
_entity_poly.pdbx_seq_one_letter_code
_entity_poly.pdbx_strand_id
1 'polypeptide(L)'
;MVPPSPISSQEANHYYHGLYSRPVLVARTGTNLWKPPVSPPGYFLRKVLLSVGNHPLTELWEANLALQIHKILDSKEIKWTSTDVVRIGVVGESITPVIIWIGVQPDTLSWEAGYSVAIECKELLVANRILDVEVEIRESVVTRYSDPTLAKPAALGDPTAELLEPLTSTLGLSICNMRSEWAEGTGGFYVLDKTKDSKLYLVKARHVVYERKRSSQPYDKIALFSSTAFINYLEQITTAIEDKIMVQTFQTRVVESLRGSEGIDSGPATRNLASQEALLQEATEAIVAMKILYKNVVKSWDTIENRIIGHLWFSPPLRYGAGSAGYTQDYAVIELDKSKINNATFTGNAIDLGTQMTSVEFTRLMFPNPTGRHNFKYPLNRLFPVRGMVPDDEMRRPPMVDHEGNPCLIVMKRGISTGLTIGRATNLVSYTRHYGADGNTKAEDKKQVAKLLGKLEGLGVTGMGLIVRTRE
;
A
#
# COMPACT_ATOMS: atom_id res chain seq x y z
N MET A 1 45.52 -0.51 33.48
CA MET A 1 44.54 0.60 33.44
C MET A 1 43.37 0.22 34.32
N VAL A 2 42.88 1.14 35.16
CA VAL A 2 41.64 0.92 35.93
C VAL A 2 40.50 0.85 34.91
N PRO A 3 39.60 -0.15 34.96
CA PRO A 3 38.44 -0.18 34.06
C PRO A 3 37.60 1.08 34.31
N PRO A 4 37.04 1.71 33.26
CA PRO A 4 36.17 2.87 33.45
C PRO A 4 34.98 2.50 34.33
N SER A 5 34.43 3.48 35.04
CA SER A 5 33.23 3.27 35.85
C SER A 5 32.07 2.77 34.99
N PRO A 6 31.19 1.89 35.51
CA PRO A 6 29.99 1.46 34.83
C PRO A 6 29.16 2.64 34.34
N ILE A 7 28.55 2.51 33.15
CA ILE A 7 27.66 3.53 32.60
C ILE A 7 26.48 3.72 33.56
N SER A 8 26.23 4.97 33.97
CA SER A 8 25.11 5.28 34.84
C SER A 8 23.78 5.11 34.09
N SER A 9 22.69 4.80 34.81
CA SER A 9 21.36 4.70 34.18
C SER A 9 20.92 6.00 33.50
N GLN A 10 21.37 7.16 33.99
CA GLN A 10 21.10 8.44 33.35
C GLN A 10 21.82 8.55 32.00
N GLU A 11 23.11 8.22 31.97
CA GLU A 11 23.88 8.19 30.73
C GLU A 11 23.28 7.19 29.74
N ALA A 12 23.02 5.94 30.16
CA ALA A 12 22.46 4.90 29.29
C ALA A 12 21.22 5.36 28.51
N ASN A 13 20.30 6.05 29.19
CA ASN A 13 19.02 6.48 28.62
C ASN A 13 19.09 7.82 27.86
N HIS A 14 20.13 8.65 28.10
CA HIS A 14 20.20 10.01 27.55
C HIS A 14 21.43 10.25 26.67
N TYR A 15 22.31 9.26 26.52
CA TYR A 15 23.52 9.37 25.71
C TYR A 15 23.21 9.72 24.25
N TYR A 16 22.16 9.12 23.69
CA TYR A 16 21.71 9.33 22.31
C TYR A 16 20.57 10.37 22.19
N HIS A 17 20.43 11.24 23.18
CA HIS A 17 19.42 12.30 23.14
C HIS A 17 19.53 13.10 21.84
N GLY A 18 18.43 13.27 21.12
CA GLY A 18 18.39 13.98 19.84
C GLY A 18 18.22 13.10 18.60
N LEU A 19 18.60 11.82 18.69
CA LEU A 19 18.28 10.82 17.67
C LEU A 19 16.80 10.42 17.77
N TYR A 20 16.20 10.05 16.64
CA TYR A 20 14.77 9.70 16.58
C TYR A 20 14.45 8.47 17.45
N SER A 21 15.26 7.43 17.35
CA SER A 21 15.04 6.16 18.06
C SER A 21 15.45 6.17 19.53
N ARG A 22 16.22 7.17 19.98
CA ARG A 22 16.76 7.31 21.36
C ARG A 22 17.17 5.97 22.00
N PRO A 23 18.05 5.20 21.36
CA PRO A 23 18.38 3.86 21.86
C PRO A 23 19.10 3.94 23.21
N VAL A 24 19.05 2.86 23.98
CA VAL A 24 19.78 2.73 25.25
C VAL A 24 21.24 2.38 24.95
N LEU A 25 22.18 3.13 25.52
CA LEU A 25 23.60 2.83 25.46
C LEU A 25 23.94 1.69 26.42
N VAL A 26 24.60 0.64 25.91
CA VAL A 26 25.06 -0.52 26.68
C VAL A 26 26.54 -0.39 27.03
N ALA A 27 27.38 -0.03 26.06
CA ALA A 27 28.82 0.12 26.24
C ALA A 27 29.42 1.09 25.22
N ARG A 28 30.56 1.71 25.54
CA ARG A 28 31.32 2.56 24.62
C ARG A 28 32.81 2.53 24.95
N THR A 29 33.65 2.66 23.93
CA THR A 29 35.11 2.75 24.09
C THR A 29 35.62 4.17 24.25
N GLY A 30 34.84 5.16 23.79
CA GLY A 30 35.23 6.57 23.89
C GLY A 30 35.42 7.00 25.34
N THR A 31 36.46 7.78 25.61
CA THR A 31 36.86 8.19 26.97
C THR A 31 36.25 9.52 27.42
N ASN A 32 35.54 10.22 26.53
CA ASN A 32 34.88 11.48 26.85
C ASN A 32 33.83 11.26 27.96
N LEU A 33 33.90 12.04 29.04
CA LEU A 33 32.94 11.94 30.13
C LEU A 33 31.58 12.49 29.69
N TRP A 34 30.54 11.68 29.83
CA TRP A 34 29.16 12.15 29.67
C TRP A 34 28.81 13.03 30.87
N LYS A 35 28.27 14.22 30.61
CA LYS A 35 27.88 15.17 31.65
C LYS A 35 26.38 15.43 31.55
N PRO A 36 25.60 15.23 32.63
CA PRO A 36 24.22 15.67 32.65
C PRO A 36 24.15 17.21 32.57
N PRO A 37 23.02 17.78 32.15
CA PRO A 37 22.82 19.23 32.14
C PRO A 37 22.98 19.80 33.55
N VAL A 38 23.74 20.90 33.70
CA VAL A 38 23.97 21.54 34.99
C VAL A 38 22.84 22.51 35.29
N SER A 39 21.88 22.08 36.14
CA SER A 39 20.76 22.84 36.73
C SER A 39 19.77 23.49 35.73
N PRO A 40 18.48 23.68 36.07
CA PRO A 40 17.52 24.28 35.14
C PRO A 40 17.91 25.72 34.75
N PRO A 41 17.81 26.12 33.47
CA PRO A 41 17.28 25.36 32.32
C PRO A 41 18.40 24.69 31.48
N GLY A 42 19.11 23.70 32.02
CA GLY A 42 20.07 22.89 31.27
C GLY A 42 19.36 21.92 30.31
N TYR A 43 19.70 21.98 29.02
CA TYR A 43 19.22 21.03 28.01
C TYR A 43 20.25 19.95 27.72
N PHE A 44 19.80 18.74 27.40
CA PHE A 44 20.69 17.69 26.89
C PHE A 44 21.24 18.08 25.52
N LEU A 45 22.51 17.75 25.28
CA LEU A 45 23.13 17.93 23.98
C LEU A 45 22.42 17.04 22.95
N ARG A 46 22.00 17.65 21.85
CA ARG A 46 21.27 16.95 20.78
C ARG A 46 22.27 16.29 19.83
N LYS A 47 22.29 14.96 19.81
CA LYS A 47 23.08 14.18 18.86
C LYS A 47 22.44 14.13 17.47
N VAL A 48 23.28 14.00 16.45
CA VAL A 48 22.92 13.82 15.04
C VAL A 48 23.72 12.69 14.42
N LEU A 49 23.11 11.98 13.48
CA LEU A 49 23.78 11.00 12.62
C LEU A 49 24.21 11.69 11.33
N LEU A 50 25.46 11.47 10.94
CA LEU A 50 26.05 11.98 9.72
C LEU A 50 26.72 10.83 8.94
N SER A 51 26.84 11.00 7.63
CA SER A 51 27.59 10.08 6.77
C SER A 51 29.08 10.08 7.13
N VAL A 52 29.74 8.93 7.01
CA VAL A 52 31.18 8.78 7.29
C VAL A 52 32.03 9.65 6.35
N GLY A 53 31.66 9.72 5.07
CA GLY A 53 32.40 10.47 4.04
C GLY A 53 33.71 9.77 3.64
N ASN A 54 34.72 10.56 3.26
CA ASN A 54 36.04 10.04 2.93
C ASN A 54 36.73 9.53 4.20
N HIS A 55 36.87 8.20 4.31
CA HIS A 55 37.52 7.55 5.43
C HIS A 55 38.10 6.18 4.99
N PRO A 56 39.28 5.75 5.50
CA PRO A 56 39.87 4.45 5.15
C PRO A 56 38.97 3.24 5.42
N LEU A 57 38.03 3.37 6.37
CA LEU A 57 37.02 2.33 6.65
C LEU A 57 36.16 2.00 5.44
N THR A 58 35.89 2.94 4.54
CA THR A 58 34.97 2.70 3.42
C THR A 58 35.45 1.56 2.52
N GLU A 59 36.76 1.37 2.37
CA GLU A 59 37.33 0.26 1.59
C GLU A 59 37.50 -1.02 2.42
N LEU A 60 37.84 -0.89 3.70
CA LEU A 60 38.17 -2.03 4.56
C LEU A 60 36.94 -2.71 5.19
N TRP A 61 35.85 -1.96 5.37
CA TRP A 61 34.65 -2.40 6.07
C TRP A 61 34.05 -3.65 5.42
N GLU A 62 33.65 -3.56 4.16
CA GLU A 62 33.02 -4.65 3.42
C GLU A 62 34.02 -5.74 2.99
N ALA A 63 35.30 -5.37 2.83
CA ALA A 63 36.32 -6.31 2.37
C ALA A 63 36.61 -7.42 3.40
N ASN A 64 36.66 -7.08 4.69
CA ASN A 64 36.98 -8.08 5.73
C ASN A 64 36.61 -7.64 7.16
N LEU A 65 36.68 -6.35 7.45
CA LEU A 65 36.63 -5.86 8.83
C LEU A 65 35.28 -6.11 9.51
N ALA A 66 34.17 -5.92 8.78
CA ALA A 66 32.83 -6.21 9.29
C ALA A 66 32.70 -7.69 9.70
N LEU A 67 33.17 -8.61 8.85
CA LEU A 67 33.10 -10.05 9.12
C LEU A 67 33.97 -10.47 10.31
N GLN A 68 35.12 -9.82 10.51
CA GLN A 68 35.97 -10.08 11.67
C GLN A 68 35.32 -9.59 12.97
N ILE A 69 34.64 -8.43 12.94
CA ILE A 69 33.83 -7.95 14.06
C ILE A 69 32.68 -8.92 14.35
N HIS A 70 31.97 -9.40 13.33
CA HIS A 70 30.90 -10.38 13.51
C HIS A 70 31.43 -11.67 14.15
N LYS A 71 32.61 -12.16 13.74
CA LYS A 71 33.24 -13.32 14.40
C LYS A 71 33.55 -13.07 15.88
N ILE A 72 34.01 -11.88 16.25
CA ILE A 72 34.22 -11.52 17.66
C ILE A 72 32.89 -11.59 18.41
N LEU A 73 31.84 -10.93 17.89
CA LEU A 73 30.51 -10.93 18.50
C LEU A 73 29.93 -12.35 18.64
N ASP A 74 30.04 -13.17 17.60
CA ASP A 74 29.54 -14.54 17.57
C ASP A 74 30.33 -15.45 18.53
N SER A 75 31.65 -15.29 18.62
CA SER A 75 32.50 -16.09 19.53
C SER A 75 32.22 -15.83 21.01
N LYS A 76 31.63 -14.68 21.33
CA LYS A 76 31.19 -14.28 22.66
C LYS A 76 29.69 -14.50 22.87
N GLU A 77 29.02 -15.16 21.91
CA GLU A 77 27.59 -15.45 21.92
C GLU A 77 26.70 -14.20 22.09
N ILE A 78 27.16 -13.05 21.57
CA ILE A 78 26.41 -11.79 21.63
C ILE A 78 25.21 -11.87 20.69
N LYS A 79 24.01 -11.58 21.20
CA LYS A 79 22.78 -11.47 20.39
C LYS A 79 22.72 -10.13 19.65
N TRP A 80 23.66 -9.90 18.75
CA TRP A 80 23.74 -8.68 17.96
C TRP A 80 22.64 -8.64 16.88
N THR A 81 22.15 -7.44 16.57
CA THR A 81 21.04 -7.19 15.63
C THR A 81 21.43 -6.32 14.45
N SER A 82 22.44 -5.46 14.60
CA SER A 82 22.94 -4.55 13.54
C SER A 82 24.40 -4.16 13.79
N THR A 83 25.13 -3.82 12.74
CA THR A 83 26.45 -3.20 12.81
C THR A 83 26.52 -2.08 11.77
N ASP A 84 26.50 -0.84 12.23
CA ASP A 84 26.49 0.35 11.39
C ASP A 84 27.83 1.10 11.50
N VAL A 85 28.26 1.79 10.45
CA VAL A 85 29.40 2.73 10.51
C VAL A 85 28.87 4.13 10.23
N VAL A 86 28.92 4.99 11.25
CA VAL A 86 28.27 6.30 11.22
C VAL A 86 29.14 7.35 11.89
N ARG A 87 28.92 8.63 11.58
CA ARG A 87 29.40 9.72 12.44
C ARG A 87 28.30 10.11 13.41
N ILE A 88 28.61 10.11 14.71
CA ILE A 88 27.67 10.57 15.73
C ILE A 88 28.26 11.81 16.40
N GLY A 89 27.66 12.96 16.10
CA GLY A 89 28.09 14.26 16.60
C GLY A 89 27.02 14.96 17.42
N VAL A 90 27.34 16.12 17.97
CA VAL A 90 26.38 17.05 18.58
C VAL A 90 26.05 18.17 17.59
N VAL A 91 24.79 18.60 17.55
CA VAL A 91 24.36 19.74 16.71
C VAL A 91 25.23 20.97 17.01
N GLY A 92 25.84 21.52 15.97
CA GLY A 92 26.67 22.73 16.06
C GLY A 92 28.16 22.47 16.29
N GLU A 93 28.59 21.22 16.51
CA GLU A 93 30.01 20.87 16.61
C GLU A 93 30.62 20.56 15.23
N SER A 94 31.86 20.99 15.02
CA SER A 94 32.57 20.85 13.74
C SER A 94 33.31 19.52 13.58
N ILE A 95 33.64 18.85 14.68
CA ILE A 95 34.36 17.57 14.69
C ILE A 95 33.41 16.49 15.18
N THR A 96 33.16 15.48 14.35
CA THR A 96 32.26 14.37 14.67
C THR A 96 32.98 13.04 14.52
N PRO A 97 33.14 12.25 15.60
CA PRO A 97 33.87 10.99 15.56
C PRO A 97 33.18 9.98 14.66
N VAL A 98 33.96 9.12 14.01
CA VAL A 98 33.44 7.92 13.33
C VAL A 98 33.23 6.84 14.38
N ILE A 99 32.08 6.17 14.30
CA ILE A 99 31.65 5.19 15.29
C ILE A 99 31.20 3.93 14.56
N ILE A 100 31.72 2.79 15.00
CA ILE A 100 31.10 1.49 14.74
C ILE A 100 30.01 1.31 15.79
N TRP A 101 28.77 1.32 15.32
CA TRP A 101 27.59 1.34 16.14
C TRP A 101 26.90 -0.02 16.07
N ILE A 102 27.05 -0.79 17.16
CA ILE A 102 26.59 -2.18 17.24
C ILE A 102 25.26 -2.20 17.96
N GLY A 103 24.22 -2.71 17.30
CA GLY A 103 22.94 -2.99 17.92
C GLY A 103 22.92 -4.40 18.54
N VAL A 104 22.35 -4.53 19.73
CA VAL A 104 22.12 -5.81 20.41
C VAL A 104 20.67 -5.94 20.86
N GLN A 105 20.19 -7.17 21.03
CA GLN A 105 18.85 -7.40 21.54
C GLN A 105 18.70 -6.77 22.95
N PRO A 106 17.62 -6.00 23.22
CA PRO A 106 17.40 -5.39 24.53
C PRO A 106 17.44 -6.41 25.67
N ASP A 107 17.97 -6.00 26.82
CA ASP A 107 18.07 -6.80 28.05
C ASP A 107 18.90 -8.10 27.93
N THR A 108 19.72 -8.25 26.88
CA THR A 108 20.52 -9.48 26.67
C THR A 108 22.01 -9.35 26.97
N LEU A 109 22.51 -8.13 27.20
CA LEU A 109 23.94 -7.87 27.35
C LEU A 109 24.21 -6.94 28.54
N SER A 110 25.04 -7.38 29.49
CA SER A 110 25.48 -6.54 30.61
C SER A 110 26.53 -5.52 30.15
N TRP A 111 26.73 -4.46 30.96
CA TRP A 111 27.77 -3.45 30.69
C TRP A 111 29.17 -4.07 30.64
N GLU A 112 29.52 -4.98 31.56
CA GLU A 112 30.86 -5.58 31.64
C GLU A 112 31.17 -6.39 30.39
N ALA A 113 30.24 -7.24 29.97
CA ALA A 113 30.38 -8.05 28.76
C ALA A 113 30.37 -7.18 27.49
N GLY A 114 29.48 -6.17 27.45
CA GLY A 114 29.43 -5.19 26.37
C GLY A 114 30.70 -4.37 26.24
N TYR A 115 31.28 -3.92 27.35
CA TYR A 115 32.53 -3.17 27.35
C TYR A 115 33.70 -4.05 26.91
N SER A 116 33.78 -5.29 27.43
CA SER A 116 34.81 -6.24 27.02
C SER A 116 34.81 -6.47 25.50
N VAL A 117 33.63 -6.72 24.91
CA VAL A 117 33.54 -6.99 23.46
C VAL A 117 33.76 -5.72 22.62
N ALA A 118 33.32 -4.55 23.10
CA ALA A 118 33.58 -3.28 22.43
C ALA A 118 35.09 -2.97 22.35
N ILE A 119 35.84 -3.26 23.43
CA ILE A 119 37.30 -3.10 23.46
C ILE A 119 37.98 -4.07 22.49
N GLU A 120 37.57 -5.34 22.46
CA GLU A 120 38.12 -6.33 21.52
C GLU A 120 37.86 -5.92 20.06
N CYS A 121 36.68 -5.37 19.76
CA CYS A 121 36.38 -4.77 18.46
C CYS A 121 37.29 -3.56 18.17
N LYS A 122 37.53 -2.67 19.15
CA LYS A 122 38.43 -1.51 19.01
C LYS A 122 39.88 -1.95 18.78
N GLU A 123 40.37 -2.99 19.46
CA GLU A 123 41.70 -3.55 19.27
C GLU A 123 41.88 -4.09 17.85
N LEU A 124 40.83 -4.72 17.28
CA LEU A 124 40.83 -5.13 15.87
C LEU A 124 40.98 -3.94 14.91
N LEU A 125 40.32 -2.80 15.19
CA LEU A 125 40.50 -1.57 14.39
C LEU A 125 41.94 -1.07 14.47
N VAL A 126 42.51 -1.05 15.68
CA VAL A 126 43.89 -0.62 15.91
C VAL A 126 44.88 -1.54 15.18
N ALA A 127 44.65 -2.86 15.19
CA ALA A 127 45.47 -3.83 14.46
C ALA A 127 45.44 -3.59 12.93
N ASN A 128 44.33 -3.07 12.42
CA ASN A 128 44.17 -2.65 11.02
C ASN A 128 44.60 -1.19 10.76
N ARG A 129 45.30 -0.57 11.72
CA ARG A 129 45.80 0.83 11.67
C ARG A 129 44.70 1.90 11.57
N ILE A 130 43.52 1.61 12.12
CA ILE A 130 42.39 2.53 12.21
C ILE A 130 42.29 3.02 13.65
N LEU A 131 42.72 4.26 13.89
CA LEU A 131 42.91 4.78 15.25
C LEU A 131 41.81 5.76 15.68
N ASP A 132 41.14 6.40 14.73
CA ASP A 132 40.20 7.50 14.89
C ASP A 132 38.72 7.08 14.91
N VAL A 133 38.46 5.80 15.19
CA VAL A 133 37.12 5.20 15.20
C VAL A 133 36.80 4.61 16.56
N GLU A 134 35.70 5.02 17.17
CA GLU A 134 35.21 4.44 18.43
C GLU A 134 34.18 3.33 18.19
N VAL A 135 33.99 2.47 19.19
CA VAL A 135 32.96 1.42 19.18
C VAL A 135 31.93 1.73 20.25
N GLU A 136 30.66 1.74 19.86
CA GLU A 136 29.54 1.92 20.77
C GLU A 136 28.51 0.81 20.57
N ILE A 137 27.99 0.28 21.67
CA ILE A 137 26.96 -0.77 21.69
C ILE A 137 25.68 -0.18 22.25
N ARG A 138 24.58 -0.42 21.54
CA ARG A 138 23.24 0.03 21.92
C ARG A 138 22.23 -1.10 21.86
N GLU A 139 21.15 -0.95 22.61
CA GLU A 139 19.98 -1.80 22.42
C GLU A 139 19.27 -1.44 21.11
N SER A 140 18.88 -2.46 20.36
CA SER A 140 18.30 -2.32 19.01
C SER A 140 17.52 -3.55 18.61
N VAL A 141 16.34 -3.34 18.03
CA VAL A 141 15.57 -4.38 17.34
C VAL A 141 15.49 -4.01 15.86
N VAL A 142 16.06 -4.85 14.99
CA VAL A 142 15.95 -4.67 13.54
C VAL A 142 14.68 -5.33 13.04
N THR A 143 13.71 -4.51 12.62
CA THR A 143 12.54 -5.00 11.89
C THR A 143 12.85 -4.94 10.40
N ARG A 144 12.95 -6.10 9.75
CA ARG A 144 12.95 -6.15 8.29
C ARG A 144 11.57 -5.69 7.83
N TYR A 145 11.48 -4.50 7.23
CA TYR A 145 10.32 -4.13 6.44
C TYR A 145 10.36 -5.00 5.19
N SER A 146 9.73 -6.17 5.22
CA SER A 146 9.30 -6.80 3.98
C SER A 146 8.37 -5.81 3.30
N ASP A 147 8.70 -5.45 2.06
CA ASP A 147 7.84 -4.65 1.21
C ASP A 147 6.39 -5.15 1.32
N PRO A 148 5.42 -4.26 1.57
CA PRO A 148 4.05 -4.70 1.73
C PRO A 148 3.56 -5.41 0.46
N THR A 149 2.93 -6.56 0.62
CA THR A 149 2.32 -7.30 -0.50
C THR A 149 0.86 -6.92 -0.66
N LEU A 150 0.35 -6.98 -1.88
CA LEU A 150 -1.09 -6.87 -2.12
C LEU A 150 -1.81 -8.00 -1.36
N ALA A 151 -2.86 -7.61 -0.65
CA ALA A 151 -3.62 -8.48 0.21
C ALA A 151 -4.44 -9.51 -0.59
N LYS A 152 -4.76 -10.62 0.07
CA LYS A 152 -5.81 -11.53 -0.38
C LYS A 152 -7.17 -10.84 -0.24
N PRO A 153 -8.07 -10.94 -1.23
CA PRO A 153 -9.45 -10.50 -1.05
C PRO A 153 -10.10 -11.15 0.17
N ALA A 154 -10.83 -10.34 0.93
CA ALA A 154 -11.49 -10.79 2.15
C ALA A 154 -12.61 -11.80 1.84
N ALA A 155 -12.89 -12.67 2.80
CA ALA A 155 -13.99 -13.63 2.69
C ALA A 155 -15.34 -12.90 2.71
N LEU A 156 -16.39 -13.60 2.24
CA LEU A 156 -17.76 -13.12 2.40
C LEU A 156 -18.09 -12.98 3.90
N GLY A 157 -18.63 -11.84 4.29
CA GLY A 157 -18.97 -11.54 5.69
C GLY A 157 -17.82 -10.95 6.51
N ASP A 158 -16.61 -10.82 5.95
CA ASP A 158 -15.55 -10.07 6.61
C ASP A 158 -15.94 -8.58 6.67
N PRO A 159 -16.01 -7.96 7.87
CA PRO A 159 -16.44 -6.58 8.02
C PRO A 159 -15.48 -5.57 7.40
N THR A 160 -14.26 -5.99 7.05
CA THR A 160 -13.24 -5.14 6.42
C THR A 160 -13.18 -5.28 4.91
N ALA A 161 -14.04 -6.12 4.30
CA ALA A 161 -13.91 -6.51 2.91
C ALA A 161 -13.85 -5.34 1.90
N GLU A 162 -14.71 -4.33 2.07
CA GLU A 162 -14.70 -3.15 1.18
C GLU A 162 -13.48 -2.27 1.38
N LEU A 163 -13.05 -2.11 2.64
CA LEU A 163 -11.92 -1.28 3.01
C LEU A 163 -10.60 -1.94 2.61
N LEU A 164 -10.53 -3.28 2.58
CA LEU A 164 -9.33 -4.00 2.16
C LEU A 164 -9.16 -4.03 0.64
N GLU A 165 -10.25 -4.01 -0.12
CA GLU A 165 -10.26 -4.20 -1.58
C GLU A 165 -9.25 -3.33 -2.34
N PRO A 166 -9.09 -2.02 -2.04
CA PRO A 166 -8.09 -1.17 -2.70
C PRO A 166 -6.63 -1.62 -2.54
N LEU A 167 -6.35 -2.52 -1.58
CA LEU A 167 -5.03 -3.10 -1.32
C LEU A 167 -4.90 -4.53 -1.86
N THR A 168 -5.89 -5.05 -2.57
CA THR A 168 -5.87 -6.41 -3.14
C THR A 168 -5.44 -6.40 -4.61
N SER A 169 -5.16 -7.58 -5.17
CA SER A 169 -4.78 -7.72 -6.58
C SER A 169 -5.97 -7.80 -7.55
N THR A 170 -7.16 -7.38 -7.15
CA THR A 170 -8.34 -7.27 -8.04
C THR A 170 -8.17 -6.15 -9.05
N LEU A 171 -9.03 -6.11 -10.06
CA LEU A 171 -9.10 -4.99 -11.00
C LEU A 171 -9.74 -3.79 -10.30
N GLY A 172 -9.10 -2.62 -10.41
CA GLY A 172 -9.57 -1.42 -9.71
C GLY A 172 -8.48 -0.65 -8.96
N LEU A 173 -7.23 -1.14 -8.96
CA LEU A 173 -6.09 -0.48 -8.29
C LEU A 173 -6.03 1.02 -8.60
N SER A 174 -5.97 1.88 -7.59
CA SER A 174 -5.65 3.29 -7.83
C SER A 174 -4.15 3.44 -8.00
N ILE A 175 -3.71 4.03 -9.11
CA ILE A 175 -2.31 4.16 -9.47
C ILE A 175 -1.96 5.60 -9.84
N CYS A 176 -0.72 6.00 -9.55
CA CYS A 176 -0.15 7.26 -10.00
C CYS A 176 1.32 7.08 -10.43
N ASN A 177 1.80 8.01 -11.25
CA ASN A 177 3.23 8.15 -11.52
C ASN A 177 3.86 9.00 -10.41
N MET A 178 4.93 8.52 -9.79
CA MET A 178 5.62 9.22 -8.69
C MET A 178 6.08 10.64 -9.05
N ARG A 179 6.37 10.91 -10.33
CA ARG A 179 6.79 12.25 -10.79
C ARG A 179 5.62 13.22 -11.00
N SER A 180 4.40 12.72 -10.98
CA SER A 180 3.18 13.47 -11.23
C SER A 180 2.03 12.89 -10.41
N GLU A 181 2.20 12.84 -9.09
CA GLU A 181 1.24 12.26 -8.15
C GLU A 181 -0.16 12.86 -8.25
N TRP A 182 -0.25 14.13 -8.67
CA TRP A 182 -1.52 14.84 -8.91
C TRP A 182 -2.36 14.26 -10.05
N ALA A 183 -1.76 13.41 -10.89
CA ALA A 183 -2.45 12.66 -11.93
C ALA A 183 -2.62 11.20 -11.50
N GLU A 184 -3.86 10.82 -11.28
CA GLU A 184 -4.24 9.48 -10.85
C GLU A 184 -5.16 8.80 -11.84
N GLY A 185 -5.17 7.48 -11.79
CA GLY A 185 -6.31 6.75 -12.28
C GLY A 185 -6.26 5.29 -11.91
N THR A 186 -7.15 4.52 -12.50
CA THR A 186 -7.33 3.12 -12.12
C THR A 186 -6.39 2.22 -12.94
N GLY A 187 -5.89 1.11 -12.42
CA GLY A 187 -5.30 0.03 -13.20
C GLY A 187 -6.30 -0.52 -14.24
N GLY A 188 -5.82 -1.24 -15.25
CA GLY A 188 -6.68 -1.85 -16.26
C GLY A 188 -6.79 -3.34 -16.03
N PHE A 189 -5.91 -4.13 -16.64
CA PHE A 189 -5.89 -5.58 -16.54
C PHE A 189 -4.47 -6.12 -16.52
N TYR A 190 -4.31 -7.33 -15.99
CA TYR A 190 -3.04 -8.01 -15.91
C TYR A 190 -2.76 -8.87 -17.15
N VAL A 191 -1.49 -8.89 -17.56
CA VAL A 191 -0.97 -9.78 -18.61
C VAL A 191 0.28 -10.47 -18.05
N LEU A 192 0.34 -11.79 -18.25
CA LEU A 192 1.49 -12.60 -17.85
C LEU A 192 2.32 -12.96 -19.08
N ASP A 193 3.59 -12.57 -19.10
CA ASP A 193 4.54 -13.02 -20.12
C ASP A 193 5.18 -14.34 -19.67
N LYS A 194 4.66 -15.45 -20.22
CA LYS A 194 5.18 -16.80 -19.93
C LYS A 194 6.58 -17.07 -20.49
N THR A 195 7.09 -16.22 -21.38
CA THR A 195 8.40 -16.40 -22.04
C THR A 195 9.54 -15.72 -21.30
N LYS A 196 9.26 -14.73 -20.45
CA LYS A 196 10.25 -13.98 -19.66
C LYS A 196 10.01 -14.13 -18.17
N ASP A 197 10.49 -15.22 -17.57
CA ASP A 197 10.40 -15.50 -16.12
C ASP A 197 8.98 -15.33 -15.50
N SER A 198 7.93 -15.51 -16.31
CA SER A 198 6.55 -15.23 -15.89
C SER A 198 6.36 -13.81 -15.34
N LYS A 199 6.97 -12.80 -15.98
CA LYS A 199 6.78 -11.39 -15.62
C LYS A 199 5.32 -10.97 -15.74
N LEU A 200 4.86 -10.26 -14.72
CA LEU A 200 3.49 -9.77 -14.62
C LEU A 200 3.44 -8.29 -14.98
N TYR A 201 2.53 -7.95 -15.88
CA TYR A 201 2.31 -6.60 -16.36
C TYR A 201 0.91 -6.12 -16.04
N LEU A 202 0.77 -4.86 -15.64
CA LEU A 202 -0.49 -4.14 -15.57
C LEU A 202 -0.62 -3.24 -16.80
N VAL A 203 -1.67 -3.45 -17.59
CA VAL A 203 -1.97 -2.65 -18.77
C VAL A 203 -3.04 -1.62 -18.42
N LYS A 204 -2.82 -0.36 -18.81
CA LYS A 204 -3.80 0.73 -18.67
C LYS A 204 -3.76 1.66 -19.87
N ALA A 205 -4.68 2.61 -19.95
CA ALA A 205 -4.61 3.71 -20.89
C ALA A 205 -3.43 4.64 -20.57
N ARG A 206 -2.74 5.15 -21.60
CA ARG A 206 -1.54 5.98 -21.42
C ARG A 206 -1.85 7.29 -20.71
N HIS A 207 -2.97 7.92 -21.05
CA HIS A 207 -3.35 9.21 -20.47
C HIS A 207 -3.56 9.17 -18.94
N VAL A 208 -3.70 7.99 -18.36
CA VAL A 208 -3.80 7.80 -16.90
C VAL A 208 -2.43 7.92 -16.22
N VAL A 209 -1.35 7.59 -16.93
CA VAL A 209 0.02 7.58 -16.40
C VAL A 209 0.80 8.83 -16.83
N TYR A 210 0.35 9.53 -17.87
CA TYR A 210 0.97 10.77 -18.38
C TYR A 210 -0.05 11.78 -18.89
N GLU A 211 0.26 13.07 -18.69
CA GLU A 211 -0.31 14.14 -19.50
C GLU A 211 0.04 13.99 -20.99
N ARG A 212 -0.91 14.38 -21.85
CA ARG A 212 -0.86 14.28 -23.33
C ARG A 212 0.44 14.79 -23.97
N LYS A 213 1.19 15.69 -23.31
CA LYS A 213 2.36 16.40 -23.88
C LYS A 213 3.73 15.88 -23.42
N ARG A 214 3.82 14.96 -22.45
CA ARG A 214 5.12 14.50 -21.93
C ARG A 214 5.64 13.26 -22.67
N SER A 215 6.93 13.29 -23.00
CA SER A 215 7.68 12.11 -23.46
C SER A 215 7.74 11.09 -22.32
N SER A 216 7.37 9.84 -22.61
CA SER A 216 7.52 8.75 -21.65
C SER A 216 9.00 8.50 -21.37
N GLN A 217 9.39 8.41 -20.11
CA GLN A 217 10.68 7.84 -19.75
C GLN A 217 10.46 6.40 -19.29
N PRO A 218 11.18 5.42 -19.88
CA PRO A 218 11.23 4.07 -19.33
C PRO A 218 11.63 4.14 -17.85
N TYR A 219 11.04 3.26 -17.02
CA TYR A 219 11.33 3.11 -15.59
C TYR A 219 10.78 4.19 -14.65
N ASP A 220 9.81 5.00 -15.08
CA ASP A 220 9.02 5.82 -14.14
C ASP A 220 8.33 4.91 -13.12
N LYS A 221 8.55 5.18 -11.82
CA LYS A 221 7.96 4.40 -10.72
C LYS A 221 6.46 4.65 -10.64
N ILE A 222 5.70 3.56 -10.53
CA ILE A 222 4.25 3.60 -10.39
C ILE A 222 3.89 3.18 -8.97
N ALA A 223 3.17 4.04 -8.28
CA ALA A 223 2.70 3.79 -6.92
C ALA A 223 1.21 3.44 -6.92
N LEU A 224 0.82 2.58 -5.97
CA LEU A 224 -0.55 2.39 -5.54
C LEU A 224 -0.95 3.60 -4.71
N PHE A 225 -1.98 4.35 -5.13
CA PHE A 225 -2.36 5.65 -4.58
C PHE A 225 -1.30 6.75 -4.75
N SER A 226 -1.76 7.96 -5.07
CA SER A 226 -0.98 9.16 -4.73
C SER A 226 -1.00 9.38 -3.21
N SER A 227 -0.19 10.31 -2.73
CA SER A 227 -0.29 10.77 -1.34
C SER A 227 -1.68 11.28 -0.98
N THR A 228 -2.35 12.02 -1.87
CA THR A 228 -3.73 12.52 -1.64
C THR A 228 -4.74 11.38 -1.62
N ALA A 229 -4.69 10.46 -2.57
CA ALA A 229 -5.61 9.33 -2.62
C ALA A 229 -5.46 8.40 -1.41
N PHE A 230 -4.22 8.23 -0.93
CA PHE A 230 -3.94 7.44 0.26
C PHE A 230 -4.53 8.08 1.52
N ILE A 231 -4.41 9.41 1.67
CA ILE A 231 -5.05 10.14 2.77
C ILE A 231 -6.57 9.99 2.70
N ASN A 232 -7.18 10.18 1.52
CA ASN A 232 -8.62 10.01 1.34
C ASN A 232 -9.08 8.56 1.63
N TYR A 233 -8.21 7.58 1.35
CA TYR A 233 -8.47 6.18 1.68
C TYR A 233 -8.40 5.92 3.20
N LEU A 234 -7.43 6.49 3.91
CA LEU A 234 -7.37 6.43 5.37
C LEU A 234 -8.58 7.12 6.03
N GLU A 235 -9.04 8.23 5.46
CA GLU A 235 -10.27 8.91 5.87
C GLU A 235 -11.49 8.01 5.70
N GLN A 236 -11.63 7.31 4.56
CA GLN A 236 -12.71 6.34 4.36
C GLN A 236 -12.73 5.22 5.42
N ILE A 237 -11.56 4.70 5.81
CA ILE A 237 -11.48 3.70 6.90
C ILE A 237 -11.94 4.31 8.22
N THR A 238 -11.52 5.54 8.50
CA THR A 238 -11.87 6.24 9.75
C THR A 238 -13.37 6.53 9.81
N THR A 239 -13.97 7.05 8.74
CA THR A 239 -15.42 7.27 8.63
C THR A 239 -16.19 5.96 8.81
N ALA A 240 -15.74 4.86 8.19
CA ALA A 240 -16.39 3.56 8.37
C ALA A 240 -16.36 3.05 9.82
N ILE A 241 -15.28 3.32 10.55
CA ILE A 241 -15.18 3.02 11.99
C ILE A 241 -16.17 3.88 12.78
N GLU A 242 -16.25 5.17 12.52
CA GLU A 242 -17.17 6.10 13.19
C GLU A 242 -18.64 5.73 12.94
N ASP A 243 -18.99 5.43 11.69
CA ASP A 243 -20.31 4.95 11.30
C ASP A 243 -20.69 3.68 12.06
N LYS A 244 -19.76 2.73 12.19
CA LYS A 244 -20.01 1.50 12.97
C LYS A 244 -20.10 1.75 14.46
N ILE A 245 -19.38 2.71 15.03
CA ILE A 245 -19.53 3.12 16.44
C ILE A 245 -20.94 3.71 16.67
N MET A 246 -21.47 4.50 15.73
CA MET A 246 -22.83 5.01 15.81
C MET A 246 -23.86 3.88 15.82
N VAL A 247 -23.69 2.88 14.93
CA VAL A 247 -24.53 1.68 14.90
C VAL A 247 -24.44 0.90 16.21
N GLN A 248 -23.23 0.67 16.73
CA GLN A 248 -23.01 -0.01 18.01
C GLN A 248 -23.73 0.73 19.15
N THR A 249 -23.58 2.05 19.23
CA THR A 249 -24.21 2.87 20.27
C THR A 249 -25.73 2.78 20.22
N PHE A 250 -26.31 2.85 19.02
CA PHE A 250 -27.75 2.66 18.84
C PHE A 250 -28.19 1.26 19.29
N GLN A 251 -27.47 0.22 18.87
CA GLN A 251 -27.82 -1.17 19.21
C GLN A 251 -27.68 -1.47 20.71
N THR A 252 -26.69 -0.90 21.40
CA THR A 252 -26.58 -0.98 22.86
C THR A 252 -27.85 -0.48 23.53
N ARG A 253 -28.36 0.69 23.12
CA ARG A 253 -29.60 1.27 23.68
C ARG A 253 -30.82 0.39 23.40
N VAL A 254 -30.90 -0.23 22.23
CA VAL A 254 -31.98 -1.17 21.88
C VAL A 254 -31.95 -2.39 22.80
N VAL A 255 -30.77 -3.01 22.97
CA VAL A 255 -30.58 -4.18 23.85
C VAL A 255 -30.91 -3.83 25.30
N GLU A 256 -30.44 -2.69 25.81
CA GLU A 256 -30.76 -2.21 27.16
C GLU A 256 -32.26 -1.99 27.37
N SER A 257 -32.94 -1.38 26.39
CA SER A 257 -34.38 -1.17 26.44
C SER A 257 -35.16 -2.48 26.46
N LEU A 258 -34.73 -3.50 25.70
CA LEU A 258 -35.37 -4.81 25.66
C LEU A 258 -35.14 -5.61 26.95
N ARG A 259 -33.99 -5.44 27.60
CA ARG A 259 -33.70 -6.04 28.92
C ARG A 259 -34.52 -5.39 30.04
N GLY A 260 -34.77 -4.07 29.94
CA GLY A 260 -35.55 -3.31 30.92
C GLY A 260 -37.07 -3.48 30.82
N SER A 261 -37.59 -3.99 29.70
CA SER A 261 -39.01 -4.37 29.56
C SER A 261 -39.28 -5.73 30.20
N GLU A 262 -39.30 -5.78 31.53
CA GLU A 262 -39.80 -6.94 32.28
C GLU A 262 -41.30 -7.13 32.02
N GLY A 263 -41.67 -8.29 31.48
CA GLY A 263 -43.07 -8.73 31.45
C GLY A 263 -43.67 -8.90 30.06
N ILE A 264 -43.17 -9.87 29.30
CA ILE A 264 -43.93 -10.91 28.56
C ILE A 264 -42.87 -11.89 28.07
N ASP A 265 -42.63 -12.95 28.85
CA ASP A 265 -41.78 -14.09 28.47
C ASP A 265 -42.51 -14.90 27.39
N SER A 266 -42.48 -14.36 26.17
CA SER A 266 -42.97 -15.02 24.97
C SER A 266 -41.75 -15.35 24.11
N GLY A 267 -41.71 -16.56 23.53
CA GLY A 267 -40.62 -16.97 22.63
C GLY A 267 -40.22 -15.95 21.54
N PRO A 268 -41.15 -15.13 20.99
CA PRO A 268 -40.79 -14.01 20.10
C PRO A 268 -39.92 -12.92 20.73
N ALA A 269 -40.15 -12.55 22.00
CA ALA A 269 -39.38 -11.52 22.70
C ALA A 269 -37.93 -11.95 22.96
N THR A 270 -37.74 -13.20 23.41
CA THR A 270 -36.41 -13.80 23.61
C THR A 270 -35.63 -13.90 22.30
N ARG A 271 -36.31 -14.29 21.21
CA ARG A 271 -35.69 -14.36 19.88
C ARG A 271 -35.28 -12.99 19.35
N ASN A 272 -36.08 -11.95 19.61
CA ASN A 272 -35.75 -10.58 19.24
C ASN A 272 -34.51 -10.07 20.00
N LEU A 273 -34.46 -10.26 21.32
CA LEU A 273 -33.31 -9.87 22.14
C LEU A 273 -32.02 -10.54 21.63
N ALA A 274 -32.04 -11.86 21.44
CA ALA A 274 -30.87 -12.60 20.92
C ALA A 274 -30.42 -12.10 19.54
N SER A 275 -31.36 -11.71 18.67
CA SER A 275 -31.04 -11.14 17.36
C SER A 275 -30.37 -9.76 17.48
N GLN A 276 -30.82 -8.90 18.40
CA GLN A 276 -30.21 -7.58 18.60
C GLN A 276 -28.83 -7.69 19.27
N GLU A 277 -28.67 -8.62 20.21
CA GLU A 277 -27.37 -8.92 20.82
C GLU A 277 -26.36 -9.42 19.79
N ALA A 278 -26.78 -10.26 18.84
CA ALA A 278 -25.92 -10.69 17.73
C ALA A 278 -25.48 -9.52 16.84
N LEU A 279 -26.38 -8.58 16.51
CA LEU A 279 -26.04 -7.38 15.74
C LEU A 279 -25.08 -6.45 16.49
N LEU A 280 -25.24 -6.31 17.81
CA LEU A 280 -24.32 -5.54 18.66
C LEU A 280 -22.93 -6.18 18.68
N GLN A 281 -22.86 -7.51 18.78
CA GLN A 281 -21.60 -8.24 18.76
C GLN A 281 -20.91 -8.09 17.39
N GLU A 282 -21.64 -8.25 16.29
CA GLU A 282 -21.13 -8.06 14.92
C GLU A 282 -20.56 -6.64 14.73
N ALA A 283 -21.27 -5.60 15.18
CA ALA A 283 -20.78 -4.23 15.12
C ALA A 283 -19.49 -4.04 15.94
N THR A 284 -19.42 -4.65 17.11
CA THR A 284 -18.24 -4.60 17.99
C THR A 284 -17.02 -5.24 17.34
N GLU A 285 -17.19 -6.44 16.79
CA GLU A 285 -16.13 -7.16 16.08
C GLU A 285 -15.67 -6.40 14.83
N ALA A 286 -16.61 -5.83 14.07
CA ALA A 286 -16.32 -5.00 12.92
C ALA A 286 -15.44 -3.79 13.27
N ILE A 287 -15.76 -3.05 14.35
CA ILE A 287 -14.97 -1.90 14.81
C ILE A 287 -13.54 -2.34 15.15
N VAL A 288 -13.37 -3.46 15.86
CA VAL A 288 -12.04 -3.98 16.21
C VAL A 288 -11.25 -4.35 14.95
N ALA A 289 -11.88 -5.09 14.03
CA ALA A 289 -11.24 -5.51 12.78
C ALA A 289 -10.83 -4.31 11.91
N MET A 290 -11.70 -3.30 11.76
CA MET A 290 -11.40 -2.07 11.00
C MET A 290 -10.27 -1.25 11.64
N LYS A 291 -10.22 -1.15 12.98
CA LYS A 291 -9.10 -0.49 13.70
C LYS A 291 -7.78 -1.23 13.51
N ILE A 292 -7.80 -2.55 13.46
CA ILE A 292 -6.62 -3.38 13.15
C ILE A 292 -6.19 -3.13 11.71
N LEU A 293 -7.14 -3.13 10.76
CA LEU A 293 -6.86 -2.82 9.36
C LEU A 293 -6.17 -1.44 9.25
N TYR A 294 -6.76 -0.38 9.82
CA TYR A 294 -6.18 0.97 9.79
C TYR A 294 -4.72 0.99 10.26
N LYS A 295 -4.44 0.39 11.42
CA LYS A 295 -3.08 0.31 11.97
C LYS A 295 -2.12 -0.42 11.03
N ASN A 296 -2.57 -1.51 10.43
CA ASN A 296 -1.76 -2.28 9.49
C ASN A 296 -1.50 -1.52 8.19
N VAL A 297 -2.51 -0.80 7.68
CA VAL A 297 -2.39 0.04 6.47
C VAL A 297 -1.37 1.14 6.70
N VAL A 298 -1.50 1.91 7.78
CA VAL A 298 -0.53 2.96 8.12
C VAL A 298 0.86 2.37 8.32
N LYS A 299 1.00 1.28 9.09
CA LYS A 299 2.31 0.66 9.32
C LYS A 299 3.00 0.22 8.03
N SER A 300 2.24 -0.26 7.05
CA SER A 300 2.79 -0.97 5.89
C SER A 300 2.89 -0.08 4.65
N TRP A 301 1.96 0.87 4.47
CA TRP A 301 1.76 1.62 3.22
C TRP A 301 1.85 3.16 3.38
N ASP A 302 2.24 3.69 4.54
CA ASP A 302 2.24 5.16 4.79
C ASP A 302 3.22 5.97 3.94
N THR A 303 4.35 5.38 3.56
CA THR A 303 5.33 6.04 2.67
C THR A 303 5.04 5.73 1.20
N ILE A 304 5.29 6.71 0.32
CA ILE A 304 5.09 6.52 -1.12
C ILE A 304 6.01 5.44 -1.69
N GLU A 305 7.20 5.26 -1.09
CA GLU A 305 8.15 4.22 -1.47
C GLU A 305 7.58 2.82 -1.24
N ASN A 306 6.91 2.60 -0.11
CA ASN A 306 6.26 1.32 0.19
C ASN A 306 5.07 1.06 -0.73
N ARG A 307 4.48 2.12 -1.29
CA ARG A 307 3.37 2.05 -2.24
C ARG A 307 3.82 1.80 -3.69
N ILE A 308 5.11 1.82 -4.01
CA ILE A 308 5.58 1.49 -5.36
C ILE A 308 5.20 0.05 -5.69
N ILE A 309 4.37 -0.15 -6.71
CA ILE A 309 3.93 -1.49 -7.16
C ILE A 309 4.65 -1.97 -8.41
N GLY A 310 5.46 -1.11 -9.03
CA GLY A 310 6.18 -1.44 -10.24
C GLY A 310 6.73 -0.19 -10.93
N HIS A 311 7.04 -0.35 -12.21
CA HIS A 311 7.54 0.73 -13.04
C HIS A 311 6.98 0.66 -14.45
N LEU A 312 6.91 1.81 -15.11
CA LEU A 312 6.51 1.87 -16.50
C LEU A 312 7.53 1.16 -17.38
N TRP A 313 7.07 0.13 -18.08
CA TRP A 313 7.87 -0.64 -19.02
C TRP A 313 7.76 -0.09 -20.44
N PHE A 314 6.53 0.18 -20.90
CA PHE A 314 6.28 0.59 -22.28
C PHE A 314 5.07 1.51 -22.39
N SER A 315 5.19 2.58 -23.17
CA SER A 315 4.11 3.54 -23.40
C SER A 315 4.30 4.23 -24.76
N PRO A 316 3.71 3.71 -25.85
CA PRO A 316 3.86 4.32 -27.16
C PRO A 316 3.18 5.70 -27.17
N PRO A 317 3.60 6.62 -28.06
CA PRO A 317 2.91 7.90 -28.23
C PRO A 317 1.41 7.72 -28.51
N LEU A 318 0.60 8.62 -27.97
CA LEU A 318 -0.84 8.66 -28.27
C LEU A 318 -1.02 8.86 -29.77
N ARG A 319 -1.69 7.93 -30.44
CA ARG A 319 -1.94 8.00 -31.89
C ARG A 319 -3.40 7.71 -32.21
N TYR A 320 -4.06 8.61 -32.91
CA TYR A 320 -5.41 8.40 -33.43
C TYR A 320 -5.36 7.66 -34.77
N GLY A 321 -6.41 6.88 -35.08
CA GLY A 321 -6.48 6.18 -36.36
C GLY A 321 -5.38 5.13 -36.56
N ALA A 322 -4.90 4.50 -35.49
CA ALA A 322 -3.83 3.51 -35.54
C ALA A 322 -4.35 2.16 -36.08
N GLY A 323 -3.50 1.51 -36.89
CA GLY A 323 -3.79 0.21 -37.50
C GLY A 323 -4.90 0.25 -38.57
N SER A 324 -5.20 -0.91 -39.15
CA SER A 324 -6.24 -1.05 -40.18
C SER A 324 -7.66 -0.77 -39.66
N ALA A 325 -7.89 -0.97 -38.36
CA ALA A 325 -9.18 -0.70 -37.72
C ALA A 325 -9.38 0.78 -37.33
N GLY A 326 -8.34 1.61 -37.41
CA GLY A 326 -8.40 3.04 -37.11
C GLY A 326 -8.66 3.36 -35.62
N TYR A 327 -8.25 2.49 -34.71
CA TYR A 327 -8.45 2.70 -33.27
C TYR A 327 -7.46 3.69 -32.67
N THR A 328 -7.79 4.25 -31.51
CA THR A 328 -6.83 5.09 -30.78
C THR A 328 -5.81 4.19 -30.07
N GLN A 329 -4.53 4.38 -30.37
CA GLN A 329 -3.42 3.80 -29.63
C GLN A 329 -3.19 4.63 -28.36
N ASP A 330 -3.78 4.17 -27.25
CA ASP A 330 -3.73 4.84 -25.95
C ASP A 330 -3.53 3.80 -24.86
N TYR A 331 -2.33 3.25 -24.74
CA TYR A 331 -2.02 2.27 -23.71
C TYR A 331 -0.63 2.47 -23.11
N ALA A 332 -0.46 1.99 -21.89
CA ALA A 332 0.78 1.89 -21.15
C ALA A 332 0.84 0.52 -20.49
N VAL A 333 2.05 -0.02 -20.38
CA VAL A 333 2.37 -1.32 -19.80
C VAL A 333 3.31 -1.05 -18.63
N ILE A 334 2.91 -1.49 -17.46
CA ILE A 334 3.62 -1.33 -16.20
C ILE A 334 4.12 -2.72 -15.80
N GLU A 335 5.43 -2.89 -15.64
CA GLU A 335 6.00 -4.12 -15.07
C GLU A 335 5.83 -4.07 -13.55
N LEU A 336 5.12 -5.05 -13.00
CA LEU A 336 4.86 -5.11 -11.56
C LEU A 336 6.04 -5.69 -10.81
N ASP A 337 6.30 -5.14 -9.63
CA ASP A 337 7.30 -5.67 -8.73
C ASP A 337 6.81 -6.99 -8.13
N LYS A 338 7.56 -8.07 -8.38
CA LYS A 338 7.29 -9.41 -7.88
C LYS A 338 7.26 -9.45 -6.35
N SER A 339 8.00 -8.57 -5.66
CA SER A 339 7.99 -8.46 -4.21
C SER A 339 6.62 -8.06 -3.64
N LYS A 340 5.81 -7.34 -4.44
CA LYS A 340 4.46 -6.87 -4.08
C LYS A 340 3.38 -7.90 -4.36
N ILE A 341 3.72 -8.98 -5.06
CA ILE A 341 2.77 -10.00 -5.51
C ILE A 341 3.01 -11.30 -4.76
N ASN A 342 2.02 -11.68 -3.95
CA ASN A 342 1.98 -13.02 -3.39
C ASN A 342 1.25 -13.96 -4.35
N ASN A 343 1.99 -14.87 -4.99
CA ASN A 343 1.47 -15.83 -5.97
C ASN A 343 0.33 -16.71 -5.42
N ALA A 344 0.32 -17.01 -4.12
CA ALA A 344 -0.72 -17.85 -3.51
C ALA A 344 -2.05 -17.10 -3.34
N THR A 345 -2.03 -15.77 -3.32
CA THR A 345 -3.21 -14.92 -3.10
C THR A 345 -3.50 -13.98 -4.27
N PHE A 346 -2.72 -14.09 -5.35
CA PHE A 346 -2.91 -13.29 -6.55
C PHE A 346 -4.23 -13.65 -7.24
N THR A 347 -5.13 -12.67 -7.31
CA THR A 347 -6.48 -12.83 -7.87
C THR A 347 -6.48 -12.60 -9.38
N GLY A 348 -5.68 -11.65 -9.84
CA GLY A 348 -5.55 -11.32 -11.25
C GLY A 348 -6.79 -10.64 -11.83
N ASN A 349 -7.17 -11.03 -13.04
CA ASN A 349 -8.25 -10.39 -13.79
C ASN A 349 -9.64 -10.79 -13.24
N ALA A 350 -10.00 -10.26 -12.08
CA ALA A 350 -11.33 -10.33 -11.50
C ALA A 350 -11.73 -8.98 -10.89
N ILE A 351 -13.00 -8.64 -10.97
CA ILE A 351 -13.60 -7.48 -10.32
C ILE A 351 -14.21 -7.93 -8.99
N ASP A 352 -13.87 -7.28 -7.88
CA ASP A 352 -14.60 -7.48 -6.63
C ASP A 352 -15.97 -6.80 -6.75
N LEU A 353 -17.05 -7.54 -6.51
CA LEU A 353 -18.40 -7.01 -6.61
C LEU A 353 -18.82 -6.15 -5.38
N GLY A 354 -18.00 -6.09 -4.33
CA GLY A 354 -18.27 -5.30 -3.12
C GLY A 354 -19.38 -5.90 -2.25
N THR A 355 -19.77 -5.18 -1.18
CA THR A 355 -20.93 -5.54 -0.35
C THR A 355 -22.06 -4.50 -0.39
N GLN A 356 -21.82 -3.34 -1.01
CA GLN A 356 -22.81 -2.26 -1.15
C GLN A 356 -24.08 -2.67 -1.91
N MET A 357 -23.97 -3.67 -2.80
CA MET A 357 -25.08 -4.18 -3.60
C MET A 357 -25.31 -5.64 -3.27
N THR A 358 -26.55 -6.00 -2.93
CA THR A 358 -26.90 -7.39 -2.66
C THR A 358 -26.77 -8.24 -3.94
N SER A 359 -26.58 -9.55 -3.78
CA SER A 359 -26.53 -10.48 -4.93
C SER A 359 -27.79 -10.41 -5.80
N VAL A 360 -28.95 -10.17 -5.18
CA VAL A 360 -30.24 -10.04 -5.88
C VAL A 360 -30.31 -8.74 -6.68
N GLU A 361 -29.91 -7.61 -6.08
CA GLU A 361 -29.85 -6.32 -6.78
C GLU A 361 -28.87 -6.36 -7.95
N PHE A 362 -27.68 -6.92 -7.72
CA PHE A 362 -26.67 -7.11 -8.77
C PHE A 362 -27.23 -7.92 -9.94
N THR A 363 -27.87 -9.06 -9.64
CA THR A 363 -28.45 -9.93 -10.67
C THR A 363 -29.54 -9.22 -11.47
N ARG A 364 -30.38 -8.42 -10.81
CA ARG A 364 -31.43 -7.62 -11.48
C ARG A 364 -30.85 -6.57 -12.42
N LEU A 365 -29.72 -5.95 -12.05
CA LEU A 365 -29.05 -4.93 -12.87
C LEU A 365 -28.27 -5.55 -14.04
N MET A 366 -27.59 -6.68 -13.82
CA MET A 366 -26.83 -7.38 -14.86
C MET A 366 -27.73 -8.11 -15.88
N PHE A 367 -28.87 -8.63 -15.42
CA PHE A 367 -29.81 -9.39 -16.22
C PHE A 367 -31.19 -8.75 -16.15
N PRO A 368 -31.39 -7.58 -16.79
CA PRO A 368 -32.63 -6.83 -16.68
C PRO A 368 -33.86 -7.54 -17.27
N ASN A 369 -33.71 -8.48 -18.21
CA ASN A 369 -34.82 -9.29 -18.71
C ASN A 369 -35.12 -10.49 -17.78
N PRO A 370 -36.35 -10.64 -17.23
CA PRO A 370 -36.71 -11.71 -16.30
C PRO A 370 -36.50 -13.14 -16.83
N THR A 371 -36.64 -13.37 -18.13
CA THR A 371 -36.61 -14.73 -18.72
C THR A 371 -35.27 -15.44 -18.57
N GLY A 372 -34.16 -14.73 -18.36
CA GLY A 372 -32.82 -15.31 -18.21
C GLY A 372 -32.19 -15.18 -16.81
N ARG A 373 -32.83 -14.44 -15.88
CA ARG A 373 -32.23 -14.08 -14.58
C ARG A 373 -31.85 -15.28 -13.71
N HIS A 374 -32.62 -16.36 -13.79
CA HIS A 374 -32.45 -17.54 -12.92
C HIS A 374 -31.22 -18.38 -13.27
N ASN A 375 -30.60 -18.16 -14.43
CA ASN A 375 -29.42 -18.91 -14.84
C ASN A 375 -28.12 -18.34 -14.25
N PHE A 376 -28.11 -17.05 -13.91
CA PHE A 376 -26.93 -16.39 -13.38
C PHE A 376 -26.63 -16.83 -11.95
N LYS A 377 -25.36 -17.20 -11.69
CA LYS A 377 -24.90 -17.54 -10.34
C LYS A 377 -23.93 -16.49 -9.83
N TYR A 378 -24.39 -15.69 -8.87
CA TYR A 378 -23.54 -14.73 -8.18
C TYR A 378 -22.36 -15.45 -7.49
N PRO A 379 -21.10 -15.01 -7.69
CA PRO A 379 -19.94 -15.70 -7.15
C PRO A 379 -19.90 -15.64 -5.61
N LEU A 380 -19.76 -16.79 -4.96
CA LEU A 380 -19.74 -16.89 -3.48
C LEU A 380 -18.62 -16.08 -2.83
N ASN A 381 -17.50 -15.90 -3.54
CA ASN A 381 -16.37 -15.09 -3.08
C ASN A 381 -16.46 -13.62 -3.53
N ARG A 382 -17.56 -13.20 -4.19
CA ARG A 382 -17.77 -11.87 -4.80
C ARG A 382 -16.78 -11.50 -5.90
N LEU A 383 -15.85 -12.38 -6.26
CA LEU A 383 -14.85 -12.11 -7.28
C LEU A 383 -15.40 -12.54 -8.63
N PHE A 384 -15.64 -11.57 -9.49
CA PHE A 384 -16.20 -11.78 -10.80
C PHE A 384 -15.09 -11.87 -11.86
N PRO A 385 -14.76 -13.06 -12.38
CA PRO A 385 -13.62 -13.24 -13.28
C PRO A 385 -13.88 -12.59 -14.63
N VAL A 386 -12.87 -11.89 -15.13
CA VAL A 386 -12.89 -11.14 -16.38
C VAL A 386 -12.22 -11.99 -17.46
N ARG A 387 -12.96 -12.32 -18.53
CA ARG A 387 -12.49 -13.23 -19.59
C ARG A 387 -12.78 -12.73 -20.99
N GLY A 388 -11.81 -12.89 -21.88
CA GLY A 388 -11.95 -12.54 -23.31
C GLY A 388 -12.16 -11.06 -23.57
N MET A 389 -12.58 -10.75 -24.79
CA MET A 389 -12.89 -9.40 -25.24
C MET A 389 -14.24 -9.42 -25.97
N VAL A 390 -15.01 -8.33 -25.88
CA VAL A 390 -16.24 -8.19 -26.67
C VAL A 390 -15.88 -7.80 -28.10
N PRO A 391 -16.27 -8.59 -29.13
CA PRO A 391 -16.03 -8.25 -30.53
C PRO A 391 -16.76 -6.98 -30.96
N ASP A 392 -16.23 -6.27 -31.95
CA ASP A 392 -16.85 -5.07 -32.54
C ASP A 392 -18.30 -5.31 -33.01
N ASP A 393 -18.57 -6.49 -33.55
CA ASP A 393 -19.90 -6.87 -33.98
C ASP A 393 -20.89 -6.99 -32.82
N GLU A 394 -20.46 -7.53 -31.68
CA GLU A 394 -21.30 -7.61 -30.47
C GLU A 394 -21.48 -6.23 -29.83
N MET A 395 -20.49 -5.33 -29.94
CA MET A 395 -20.66 -3.94 -29.50
C MET A 395 -21.71 -3.19 -30.34
N ARG A 396 -21.74 -3.42 -31.66
CA ARG A 396 -22.72 -2.80 -32.58
C ARG A 396 -24.09 -3.49 -32.57
N ARG A 397 -24.11 -4.80 -32.33
CA ARG A 397 -25.30 -5.65 -32.29
C ARG A 397 -25.29 -6.45 -30.99
N PRO A 398 -25.69 -5.84 -29.86
CA PRO A 398 -25.62 -6.49 -28.57
C PRO A 398 -26.45 -7.77 -28.50
N PRO A 399 -25.91 -8.87 -27.97
CA PRO A 399 -26.65 -10.12 -27.82
C PRO A 399 -27.56 -10.14 -26.60
N MET A 400 -27.44 -9.15 -25.70
CA MET A 400 -28.29 -9.01 -24.51
C MET A 400 -29.43 -8.03 -24.80
N VAL A 401 -30.49 -8.14 -23.99
CA VAL A 401 -31.65 -7.27 -24.07
C VAL A 401 -31.95 -6.65 -22.70
N ASP A 402 -32.50 -5.44 -22.70
CA ASP A 402 -32.94 -4.77 -21.49
C ASP A 402 -34.30 -5.29 -20.99
N HIS A 403 -34.87 -4.62 -19.98
CA HIS A 403 -36.16 -4.96 -19.40
C HIS A 403 -37.35 -4.81 -20.36
N GLU A 404 -37.21 -4.00 -21.42
CA GLU A 404 -38.23 -3.78 -22.46
C GLU A 404 -38.00 -4.72 -23.66
N GLY A 405 -36.94 -5.54 -23.64
CA GLY A 405 -36.57 -6.41 -24.75
C GLY A 405 -35.70 -5.73 -25.81
N ASN A 406 -35.25 -4.48 -25.59
CA ASN A 406 -34.41 -3.77 -26.55
C ASN A 406 -32.95 -4.27 -26.48
N PRO A 407 -32.26 -4.49 -27.61
CA PRO A 407 -30.85 -4.89 -27.61
C PRO A 407 -29.97 -3.88 -26.87
N CYS A 408 -29.19 -4.34 -25.89
CA CYS A 408 -28.25 -3.50 -25.16
C CYS A 408 -27.06 -4.32 -24.67
N LEU A 409 -25.94 -3.66 -24.37
CA LEU A 409 -24.80 -4.31 -23.72
C LEU A 409 -24.69 -3.80 -22.29
N ILE A 410 -24.85 -4.69 -21.31
CA ILE A 410 -24.64 -4.36 -19.91
C ILE A 410 -23.14 -4.39 -19.61
N VAL A 411 -22.67 -3.36 -18.92
CA VAL A 411 -21.27 -3.15 -18.61
C VAL A 411 -21.12 -2.81 -17.14
N MET A 412 -20.06 -3.32 -16.52
CA MET A 412 -19.71 -3.02 -15.15
C MET A 412 -18.35 -2.32 -15.11
N LYS A 413 -18.20 -1.37 -14.19
CA LYS A 413 -16.94 -0.70 -13.90
C LYS A 413 -16.75 -0.65 -12.40
N ARG A 414 -15.56 -0.98 -11.93
CA ARG A 414 -15.12 -0.67 -10.57
C ARG A 414 -14.06 0.40 -10.62
N GLY A 415 -14.26 1.48 -9.89
CA GLY A 415 -13.29 2.55 -9.75
C GLY A 415 -13.24 3.03 -8.31
N ILE A 416 -12.08 3.50 -7.87
CA ILE A 416 -11.85 3.89 -6.47
C ILE A 416 -12.89 4.89 -5.95
N SER A 417 -13.21 5.93 -6.72
CA SER A 417 -14.16 6.97 -6.29
C SER A 417 -15.63 6.58 -6.45
N THR A 418 -15.94 5.70 -7.42
CA THR A 418 -17.33 5.39 -7.79
C THR A 418 -17.82 4.04 -7.26
N GLY A 419 -16.93 3.25 -6.65
CA GLY A 419 -17.20 1.86 -6.33
C GLY A 419 -17.55 1.03 -7.57
N LEU A 420 -18.34 -0.02 -7.35
CA LEU A 420 -18.95 -0.82 -8.42
C LEU A 420 -20.12 -0.07 -9.04
N THR A 421 -20.10 0.08 -10.36
CA THR A 421 -21.18 0.67 -11.14
C THR A 421 -21.57 -0.28 -12.27
N ILE A 422 -22.88 -0.35 -12.55
CA ILE A 422 -23.45 -1.12 -13.65
C ILE A 422 -24.21 -0.15 -14.55
N GLY A 423 -24.00 -0.27 -15.84
CA GLY A 423 -24.64 0.60 -16.82
C GLY A 423 -24.86 -0.10 -18.15
N ARG A 424 -25.40 0.67 -19.10
CA ARG A 424 -25.61 0.24 -20.48
C ARG A 424 -24.60 0.94 -21.38
N ALA A 425 -23.95 0.20 -22.26
CA ALA A 425 -23.12 0.75 -23.31
C ALA A 425 -24.00 1.07 -24.53
N THR A 426 -23.77 2.23 -25.14
CA THR A 426 -24.34 2.57 -26.45
C THR A 426 -23.72 1.69 -27.55
N ASN A 427 -24.53 1.25 -28.50
CA ASN A 427 -24.09 0.53 -29.70
C ASN A 427 -23.57 1.46 -30.81
N LEU A 428 -23.68 2.78 -30.60
CA LEU A 428 -23.20 3.81 -31.52
C LEU A 428 -21.87 4.40 -31.03
N VAL A 429 -20.95 4.59 -31.97
CA VAL A 429 -19.71 5.31 -31.71
C VAL A 429 -19.97 6.81 -31.63
N SER A 430 -19.40 7.43 -30.60
CA SER A 430 -19.37 8.88 -30.48
C SER A 430 -18.14 9.42 -31.20
N TYR A 431 -18.27 10.60 -31.80
CA TYR A 431 -17.16 11.31 -32.44
C TYR A 431 -16.83 12.55 -31.62
N THR A 432 -15.56 12.73 -31.29
CA THR A 432 -15.08 13.97 -30.67
C THR A 432 -14.00 14.58 -31.52
N ARG A 433 -14.12 15.88 -31.85
CA ARG A 433 -13.12 16.64 -32.58
C ARG A 433 -12.33 17.51 -31.61
N HIS A 434 -11.01 17.45 -31.71
CA HIS A 434 -10.12 18.32 -30.94
C HIS A 434 -9.54 19.42 -31.84
N TYR A 435 -9.47 20.64 -31.31
CA TYR A 435 -8.82 21.77 -31.96
C TYR A 435 -7.49 22.05 -31.24
N GLY A 436 -6.41 22.23 -32.00
CA GLY A 436 -5.11 22.63 -31.46
C GLY A 436 -5.15 24.06 -30.88
N ALA A 437 -4.27 24.36 -29.92
CA ALA A 437 -4.21 25.66 -29.23
C ALA A 437 -3.79 26.83 -30.15
N ASP A 438 -3.28 26.50 -31.33
CA ASP A 438 -2.70 27.38 -32.35
C ASP A 438 -3.67 27.69 -33.50
N GLY A 439 -4.93 27.23 -33.45
CA GLY A 439 -5.97 27.54 -34.44
C GLY A 439 -5.71 26.97 -35.85
N ASN A 440 -4.49 26.47 -36.12
CA ASN A 440 -4.14 25.80 -37.35
C ASN A 440 -4.71 24.38 -37.37
N THR A 441 -5.63 24.18 -38.29
CA THR A 441 -6.55 23.06 -38.38
C THR A 441 -5.86 21.81 -38.92
N LYS A 442 -5.50 20.89 -38.02
CA LYS A 442 -5.71 19.46 -38.29
C LYS A 442 -6.89 19.00 -37.45
N ALA A 443 -8.04 18.89 -38.12
CA ALA A 443 -9.21 18.26 -37.55
C ALA A 443 -8.90 16.78 -37.31
N GLU A 444 -8.88 16.34 -36.06
CA GLU A 444 -8.70 14.92 -35.74
C GLU A 444 -9.97 14.40 -35.09
N ASP A 445 -10.71 13.57 -35.84
CA ASP A 445 -11.92 12.90 -35.36
C ASP A 445 -11.53 11.67 -34.51
N LYS A 446 -11.96 11.65 -33.26
CA LYS A 446 -11.79 10.51 -32.36
C LYS A 446 -13.08 9.70 -32.31
N LYS A 447 -12.99 8.43 -32.72
CA LYS A 447 -14.05 7.43 -32.54
C LYS A 447 -13.99 6.88 -31.12
N GLN A 448 -15.08 7.02 -30.36
CA GLN A 448 -15.21 6.61 -28.97
C GLN A 448 -16.28 5.52 -28.87
N VAL A 449 -15.91 4.34 -28.39
CA VAL A 449 -16.72 3.12 -28.54
C VAL A 449 -17.70 2.85 -27.38
N ALA A 450 -17.72 3.65 -26.31
CA ALA A 450 -18.76 3.49 -25.29
C ALA A 450 -18.96 4.76 -24.46
N LYS A 451 -20.21 5.23 -24.39
CA LYS A 451 -20.70 6.13 -23.35
C LYS A 451 -21.63 5.31 -22.45
N LEU A 452 -21.29 5.23 -21.17
CA LEU A 452 -22.12 4.62 -20.12
C LEU A 452 -23.27 5.57 -19.77
N LEU A 453 -24.51 5.09 -19.77
CA LEU A 453 -25.67 5.82 -19.25
C LEU A 453 -26.23 5.09 -18.02
N GLY A 454 -26.02 5.69 -16.84
CA GLY A 454 -26.52 5.28 -15.52
C GLY A 454 -26.09 6.32 -14.47
N LYS A 455 -26.93 6.60 -13.46
CA LYS A 455 -26.85 7.75 -12.51
C LYS A 455 -25.42 8.22 -12.20
N LEU A 456 -24.95 9.19 -12.97
CA LEU A 456 -23.84 10.07 -12.65
C LEU A 456 -24.13 11.39 -13.35
N GLU A 457 -24.43 12.40 -12.57
CA GLU A 457 -24.41 13.79 -12.99
C GLU A 457 -23.01 14.09 -13.56
N GLY A 458 -22.97 14.41 -14.86
CA GLY A 458 -21.92 15.20 -15.47
C GLY A 458 -20.46 14.75 -15.31
N LEU A 459 -20.06 13.56 -15.77
CA LEU A 459 -18.65 13.30 -16.14
C LEU A 459 -18.59 12.39 -17.38
N GLY A 460 -18.15 12.95 -18.50
CA GLY A 460 -17.92 12.21 -19.73
C GLY A 460 -16.79 11.19 -19.56
N VAL A 461 -17.09 9.91 -19.79
CA VAL A 461 -16.08 8.84 -19.73
C VAL A 461 -15.20 8.91 -20.99
N THR A 462 -14.05 9.59 -20.88
CA THR A 462 -12.92 9.41 -21.80
C THR A 462 -11.92 8.45 -21.17
N GLY A 463 -12.05 7.16 -21.42
CA GLY A 463 -11.08 6.16 -20.97
C GLY A 463 -11.40 4.77 -21.48
N MET A 464 -10.40 3.89 -21.57
CA MET A 464 -10.63 2.45 -21.81
C MET A 464 -11.50 1.89 -20.68
N GLY A 465 -12.78 1.66 -20.96
CA GLY A 465 -13.57 0.66 -20.25
C GLY A 465 -13.21 -0.69 -20.85
N LEU A 466 -12.75 -1.63 -20.01
CA LEU A 466 -12.64 -3.02 -20.42
C LEU A 466 -14.08 -3.55 -20.52
N ILE A 467 -14.63 -3.64 -21.74
CA ILE A 467 -15.91 -4.29 -21.98
C ILE A 467 -15.60 -5.78 -22.14
N VAL A 468 -15.95 -6.56 -21.13
CA VAL A 468 -15.54 -7.95 -21.01
C VAL A 468 -16.76 -8.84 -21.14
N ARG A 469 -16.62 -9.88 -21.95
CA ARG A 469 -17.68 -10.85 -22.19
C ARG A 469 -17.77 -11.81 -21.02
N THR A 470 -18.96 -11.98 -20.49
CA THR A 470 -19.28 -13.03 -19.53
C THR A 470 -20.01 -14.12 -20.30
N ARG A 471 -19.30 -15.18 -20.70
CA ARG A 471 -19.96 -16.44 -21.03
C ARG A 471 -20.01 -17.24 -19.73
N GLU A 472 -21.22 -17.40 -19.18
CA GLU A 472 -21.55 -18.61 -18.41
C GLU A 472 -21.73 -19.78 -19.38
#